data_AF-A0A2E0TKX5-F1
#
_entry.id   AF-A0A2E0TKX5-F1
#
_cell.length_a   1.000
_cell.length_b   1.000
_cell.length_c   1.000
_cell.angle_alpha   90.00
_cell.angle_beta   90.00
_cell.angle_gamma   90.00
#
_symmetry.space_group_name_H-M   'P 1'
#
loop_
_entity.id
_entity.type
_entity.pdbx_description
1 polymer ?
#
loop_
_entity_poly.entity_id
_entity_poly.type
_entity_poly.pdbx_seq_one_letter_code
_entity_poly.pdbx_strand_id
1 'polypeptide(L)'
;MELIVAVNLLQALLVVGVLVFLRRQLRSRALDHWSIAWLAVCGRYGVLFIEQVRGPSTLLGTLEVLGALVQAWFFLLGAAHLAGRALPRPLIAVPIAVASWAVVAPALALPPLASDLPVYLGLSLALVAAGVTLFRHGPEAIGARTVSVALVLFGIHVADRPFLADVPAVAPYGYALAVLLQSAVGLGMLAVAFELSVQKVARAERRYRRIFENVPEGIFRTTPEGRFAAANPALVEMLGYGSFEELSAVSIPDAIYLDPDERAAMQAEYEEQGELAGYETTWRRRDGELIRVMLSGRVMRDEAGGSSATRGSCATSPRAGACRRRSGGRSAWRPWGGWRAGSRTTSTTS
;
A
#
# COMPACT_ATOMS: atom_id res chain seq x y z
N MET A 1 16.54 -28.84 -21.67
CA MET A 1 15.73 -28.92 -20.44
C MET A 1 16.37 -28.14 -19.30
N GLU A 2 17.68 -28.31 -19.06
CA GLU A 2 18.45 -27.58 -18.03
C GLU A 2 18.34 -26.06 -18.12
N LEU A 3 18.52 -25.48 -19.31
CA LEU A 3 18.39 -24.03 -19.52
C LEU A 3 17.01 -23.50 -19.11
N ILE A 4 15.94 -24.25 -19.39
CA ILE A 4 14.56 -23.85 -19.04
C ILE A 4 14.40 -23.84 -17.52
N VAL A 5 14.87 -24.88 -16.82
CA VAL A 5 14.79 -24.95 -15.35
C VAL A 5 15.61 -23.84 -14.69
N ALA A 6 16.80 -23.55 -15.20
CA ALA A 6 17.65 -22.47 -14.69
C ALA A 6 17.01 -21.08 -14.88
N VAL A 7 16.45 -20.81 -16.07
CA VAL A 7 15.72 -19.56 -16.36
C VAL A 7 14.53 -19.41 -15.42
N ASN A 8 13.81 -20.49 -15.13
CA ASN A 8 12.63 -20.46 -14.25
C ASN A 8 13.02 -20.18 -12.80
N LEU A 9 14.09 -20.79 -12.33
CA LEU A 9 14.63 -20.52 -11.00
C LEU A 9 15.03 -19.05 -10.87
N LEU A 10 15.74 -18.50 -11.86
CA LEU A 10 16.13 -17.09 -11.88
C LEU A 10 14.90 -16.17 -11.87
N GLN A 11 13.91 -16.46 -12.71
CA GLN A 11 12.65 -15.70 -12.79
C GLN A 11 11.90 -15.72 -11.44
N ALA A 12 11.81 -16.89 -10.80
CA ALA A 12 11.17 -17.01 -9.49
C ALA A 12 11.92 -16.22 -8.41
N LEU A 13 13.25 -16.27 -8.40
CA LEU A 13 14.09 -15.49 -7.47
C LEU A 13 13.91 -13.98 -7.64
N LEU A 14 13.80 -13.50 -8.88
CA LEU A 14 13.51 -12.09 -9.17
C LEU A 14 12.15 -11.67 -8.60
N VAL A 15 11.12 -12.49 -8.79
CA VAL A 15 9.77 -12.21 -8.24
C VAL A 15 9.80 -12.21 -6.71
N VAL A 16 10.50 -13.14 -6.07
CA VAL A 16 10.70 -13.13 -4.61
C VAL A 16 11.36 -11.83 -4.15
N GLY A 17 12.41 -11.37 -4.84
CA GLY A 17 13.08 -10.10 -4.54
C GLY A 17 12.12 -8.90 -4.59
N VAL A 18 11.30 -8.83 -5.64
CA VAL A 18 10.26 -7.80 -5.80
C VAL A 18 9.23 -7.89 -4.68
N LEU A 19 8.75 -9.08 -4.33
CA LEU A 19 7.75 -9.25 -3.27
C LEU A 19 8.29 -8.90 -1.88
N VAL A 20 9.55 -9.23 -1.57
CA VAL A 20 10.21 -8.83 -0.33
C VAL A 20 10.28 -7.30 -0.24
N PHE A 21 10.64 -6.64 -1.34
CA PHE A 21 10.62 -5.19 -1.42
C PHE A 21 9.22 -4.62 -1.20
N LEU A 22 8.22 -5.14 -1.91
CA LEU A 22 6.82 -4.71 -1.78
C LEU A 22 6.29 -4.94 -0.36
N ARG A 23 6.65 -6.04 0.30
CA ARG A 23 6.23 -6.35 1.68
C ARG A 23 6.73 -5.30 2.68
N ARG A 24 7.92 -4.74 2.48
CA ARG A 24 8.45 -3.66 3.32
C ARG A 24 7.64 -2.38 3.19
N GLN A 25 7.09 -2.09 2.01
CA GLN A 25 6.27 -0.89 1.76
C GLN A 25 4.79 -1.09 2.08
N LEU A 26 4.23 -2.20 1.61
CA LEU A 26 2.83 -2.58 1.69
C LEU A 26 2.70 -3.70 2.73
N ARG A 27 2.50 -3.34 4.00
CA ARG A 27 2.26 -4.29 5.11
C ARG A 27 0.90 -4.99 4.96
N SER A 28 0.78 -5.89 3.99
CA SER A 28 -0.42 -6.64 3.63
C SER A 28 -0.20 -8.13 3.88
N ARG A 29 -1.15 -8.82 4.54
CA ARG A 29 -1.03 -10.28 4.70
C ARG A 29 -1.15 -11.02 3.37
N ALA A 30 -1.80 -10.46 2.35
CA ALA A 30 -1.88 -11.12 1.04
C ALA A 30 -0.47 -11.27 0.42
N LEU A 31 0.37 -10.24 0.57
CA LEU A 31 1.76 -10.27 0.12
C LEU A 31 2.61 -11.26 0.91
N ASP A 32 2.35 -11.42 2.21
CA ASP A 32 3.01 -12.44 3.02
C ASP A 32 2.75 -13.84 2.47
N HIS A 33 1.48 -14.18 2.20
CA HIS A 33 1.11 -15.49 1.65
C HIS A 33 1.72 -15.70 0.26
N TRP A 34 1.62 -14.71 -0.63
CA TRP A 34 2.20 -14.81 -1.96
C TRP A 34 3.72 -14.91 -1.95
N SER A 35 4.40 -14.27 -1.00
CA SER A 35 5.85 -14.44 -0.83
C SER A 35 6.21 -15.89 -0.51
N ILE A 36 5.42 -16.56 0.34
CA ILE A 36 5.61 -17.98 0.65
C ILE A 36 5.34 -18.84 -0.58
N ALA A 37 4.31 -18.54 -1.37
CA ALA A 37 4.03 -19.25 -2.61
C ALA A 37 5.22 -19.18 -3.59
N TRP A 38 5.82 -18.01 -3.76
CA TRP A 38 6.97 -17.82 -4.64
C TRP A 38 8.28 -18.43 -4.10
N LEU A 39 8.47 -18.46 -2.77
CA LEU A 39 9.56 -19.23 -2.17
C LEU A 39 9.40 -20.74 -2.44
N ALA A 40 8.17 -21.25 -2.40
CA ALA A 40 7.90 -22.64 -2.76
C ALA A 40 8.17 -22.92 -4.25
N VAL A 41 7.90 -21.96 -5.15
CA VAL A 41 8.30 -22.02 -6.56
C VAL A 41 9.82 -22.15 -6.69
N CYS A 42 10.59 -21.30 -6.01
CA CYS A 42 12.06 -21.38 -6.02
C CYS A 42 12.55 -22.74 -5.51
N GLY A 43 11.97 -23.23 -4.41
CA GLY A 43 12.28 -24.55 -3.86
C GLY A 43 12.03 -25.69 -4.85
N ARG A 44 10.89 -25.68 -5.54
CA ARG A 44 10.55 -26.67 -6.58
C ARG A 44 11.56 -26.68 -7.72
N TYR A 45 11.88 -25.52 -8.30
CA TYR A 45 12.85 -25.47 -9.39
C TYR A 45 14.26 -25.84 -8.93
N GLY A 46 14.62 -25.56 -7.67
CA GLY A 46 15.85 -26.07 -7.06
C GLY A 46 15.87 -27.60 -6.95
N VAL A 47 14.76 -28.22 -6.53
CA VAL A 47 14.62 -29.69 -6.49
C VAL A 47 14.74 -30.30 -7.88
N LEU A 48 14.04 -29.75 -8.88
CA LEU A 48 14.12 -30.20 -10.27
C LEU A 48 15.55 -30.07 -10.85
N PHE A 49 16.26 -28.99 -10.49
CA PHE A 49 17.64 -28.82 -10.90
C PHE A 49 18.56 -29.88 -10.28
N ILE A 50 18.39 -30.19 -8.98
CA ILE A 50 19.14 -31.25 -8.31
C ILE A 50 18.84 -32.61 -8.94
N GLU A 51 17.58 -32.87 -9.29
CA GLU A 51 17.14 -34.11 -9.94
C GLU A 51 17.77 -34.30 -11.32
N GLN A 52 17.95 -33.22 -12.10
CA GLN A 52 18.68 -33.27 -13.37
C GLN A 52 20.15 -33.67 -13.19
N VAL A 53 20.79 -33.21 -12.11
CA VAL A 53 22.21 -33.47 -11.84
C VAL A 53 22.44 -34.86 -11.21
N ARG A 54 21.56 -35.27 -10.28
CA ARG A 54 21.72 -36.50 -9.49
C ARG A 54 20.89 -37.69 -9.99
N GLY A 55 20.01 -37.47 -10.95
CA GLY A 55 19.03 -38.43 -11.41
C GLY A 55 17.74 -38.44 -10.58
N PRO A 56 16.68 -39.08 -11.10
CA PRO A 56 15.37 -39.13 -10.45
C PRO A 56 15.41 -39.95 -9.17
N SER A 57 14.68 -39.48 -8.14
CA SER A 57 14.51 -40.22 -6.89
C SER A 57 13.13 -39.95 -6.28
N THR A 58 12.57 -40.95 -5.59
CA THR A 58 11.26 -40.83 -4.93
C THR A 58 11.21 -39.68 -3.92
N LEU A 59 12.33 -39.41 -3.24
CA LEU A 59 12.43 -38.29 -2.29
C LEU A 59 12.32 -36.94 -3.01
N LEU A 60 13.09 -36.73 -4.08
CA LEU A 60 13.05 -35.47 -4.83
C LEU A 60 11.69 -35.25 -5.49
N GLY A 61 11.08 -36.29 -6.06
CA GLY A 61 9.72 -36.23 -6.62
C GLY A 61 8.67 -35.85 -5.57
N THR A 62 8.72 -36.47 -4.38
CA THR A 62 7.82 -36.12 -3.26
C THR A 62 8.02 -34.67 -2.82
N LEU A 63 9.26 -34.19 -2.71
CA LEU A 63 9.56 -32.80 -2.34
C LEU A 63 9.07 -31.79 -3.39
N GLU A 64 9.18 -32.12 -4.68
CA GLU A 64 8.62 -31.31 -5.77
C GLU A 64 7.12 -31.12 -5.57
N VAL A 65 6.39 -32.22 -5.37
CA VAL A 65 4.93 -32.22 -5.22
C VAL A 65 4.48 -31.45 -3.98
N LEU A 66 5.14 -31.66 -2.84
CA LEU A 66 4.85 -30.92 -1.62
C LEU A 66 5.10 -29.42 -1.79
N GLY A 67 6.15 -29.04 -2.54
CA GLY A 67 6.39 -27.66 -2.93
C GLY A 67 5.25 -27.09 -3.78
N ALA A 68 4.69 -27.87 -4.72
CA ALA A 68 3.55 -27.42 -5.55
C ALA A 68 2.31 -27.17 -4.71
N LEU A 69 2.10 -28.03 -3.71
CA LEU A 69 0.98 -27.92 -2.81
C LEU A 69 1.08 -26.66 -1.96
N VAL A 70 2.25 -26.38 -1.39
CA VAL A 70 2.50 -25.12 -0.68
C VAL A 70 2.26 -23.94 -1.60
N GLN A 71 2.81 -23.95 -2.82
CA GLN A 71 2.59 -22.90 -3.82
C GLN A 71 1.10 -22.64 -4.09
N ALA A 72 0.35 -23.68 -4.48
CA ALA A 72 -1.06 -23.55 -4.83
C ALA A 72 -1.91 -23.08 -3.64
N TRP A 73 -1.66 -23.63 -2.45
CA TRP A 73 -2.39 -23.28 -1.24
C TRP A 73 -2.15 -21.82 -0.81
N PHE A 74 -0.90 -21.36 -0.86
CA PHE A 74 -0.57 -19.98 -0.50
C PHE A 74 -1.02 -18.96 -1.55
N PHE A 75 -1.13 -19.34 -2.84
CA PHE A 75 -1.85 -18.51 -3.80
C PHE A 75 -3.32 -18.36 -3.45
N LEU A 76 -4.01 -19.44 -3.06
CA LEU A 76 -5.40 -19.40 -2.62
C LEU A 76 -5.59 -18.55 -1.35
N LEU A 77 -4.72 -18.70 -0.35
CA LEU A 77 -4.77 -17.88 0.87
C LEU A 77 -4.56 -16.40 0.57
N GLY A 78 -3.56 -16.06 -0.26
CA GLY A 78 -3.31 -14.68 -0.64
C GLY A 78 -4.46 -14.09 -1.48
N ALA A 79 -5.05 -14.88 -2.38
CA ALA A 79 -6.24 -14.52 -3.13
C ALA A 79 -7.44 -14.22 -2.22
N ALA A 80 -7.72 -15.11 -1.26
CA ALA A 80 -8.78 -14.92 -0.28
C ALA A 80 -8.54 -13.67 0.58
N HIS A 81 -7.31 -13.45 1.05
CA HIS A 81 -6.99 -12.28 1.85
C HIS A 81 -7.13 -10.97 1.07
N LEU A 82 -6.68 -10.94 -0.18
CA LEU A 82 -6.83 -9.77 -1.05
C LEU A 82 -8.31 -9.49 -1.37
N ALA A 83 -9.12 -10.53 -1.51
CA ALA A 83 -10.57 -10.45 -1.68
C ALA A 83 -11.35 -10.16 -0.37
N GLY A 84 -10.65 -9.98 0.76
CA GLY A 84 -11.29 -9.73 2.06
C GLY A 84 -12.13 -10.91 2.57
N ARG A 85 -11.80 -12.14 2.18
CA ARG A 85 -12.56 -13.35 2.53
C ARG A 85 -11.75 -14.33 3.38
N ALA A 86 -12.47 -15.02 4.25
CA ALA A 86 -11.94 -16.20 4.94
C ALA A 86 -12.22 -17.44 4.09
N LEU A 87 -11.27 -18.38 4.07
CA LEU A 87 -11.52 -19.71 3.52
C LEU A 87 -12.45 -20.49 4.47
N PRO A 88 -13.42 -21.26 3.95
CA PRO A 88 -14.23 -22.13 4.78
C PRO A 88 -13.35 -23.18 5.47
N ARG A 89 -13.59 -23.39 6.77
CA ARG A 89 -12.82 -24.33 7.62
C ARG A 89 -12.57 -25.71 7.00
N PRO A 90 -13.53 -26.39 6.34
CA PRO A 90 -13.25 -27.71 5.77
C PRO A 90 -12.18 -27.70 4.68
N LEU A 91 -12.00 -26.59 3.95
CA LEU A 91 -10.96 -26.52 2.91
C LEU A 91 -9.55 -26.57 3.50
N ILE A 92 -9.36 -26.24 4.78
CA ILE A 92 -8.05 -26.29 5.44
C ILE A 92 -7.52 -27.73 5.54
N ALA A 93 -8.40 -28.74 5.59
CA ALA A 93 -8.00 -30.14 5.64
C ALA A 93 -7.58 -30.70 4.27
N VAL A 94 -8.01 -30.08 3.17
CA VAL A 94 -7.72 -30.53 1.80
C VAL A 94 -6.22 -30.61 1.49
N PRO A 95 -5.39 -29.57 1.73
CA PRO A 95 -3.96 -29.67 1.46
C PRO A 95 -3.30 -30.75 2.32
N ILE A 96 -3.75 -30.95 3.56
CA ILE A 96 -3.19 -32.01 4.43
C ILE A 96 -3.49 -33.39 3.82
N ALA A 97 -4.73 -33.64 3.40
CA ALA A 97 -5.10 -34.89 2.75
C ALA A 97 -4.31 -35.14 1.46
N VAL A 98 -4.14 -34.11 0.62
CA VAL A 98 -3.36 -34.19 -0.63
C VAL A 98 -1.87 -34.44 -0.34
N ALA A 99 -1.30 -33.79 0.68
CA ALA A 99 0.08 -34.01 1.11
C ALA A 99 0.28 -35.44 1.63
N SER A 100 -0.64 -35.93 2.46
CA SER A 100 -0.61 -37.30 2.96
C SER A 100 -0.67 -38.30 1.81
N TRP A 101 -1.55 -38.09 0.84
CA TRP A 101 -1.64 -38.94 -0.35
C TRP A 101 -0.34 -38.91 -1.18
N ALA A 102 0.23 -37.73 -1.41
CA ALA A 102 1.48 -37.57 -2.16
C ALA A 102 2.68 -38.32 -1.54
N VAL A 103 2.65 -38.57 -0.23
CA VAL A 103 3.67 -39.36 0.48
C VAL A 103 3.35 -40.86 0.48
N VAL A 104 2.08 -41.21 0.66
CA VAL A 104 1.64 -42.61 0.81
C VAL A 104 1.59 -43.34 -0.54
N ALA A 105 1.08 -42.71 -1.60
CA ALA A 105 0.87 -43.37 -2.88
C ALA A 105 2.16 -43.94 -3.51
N PRO A 106 3.32 -43.24 -3.49
CA PRO A 106 4.58 -43.82 -3.93
C PRO A 106 5.04 -45.01 -3.08
N ALA A 107 4.80 -44.97 -1.76
CA ALA A 107 5.17 -46.05 -0.83
C ALA A 107 4.35 -47.33 -1.06
N LEU A 108 3.13 -47.19 -1.62
CA LEU A 108 2.25 -48.30 -2.00
C LEU A 108 2.52 -48.82 -3.42
N ALA A 109 3.48 -48.25 -4.16
CA ALA A 109 3.80 -48.61 -5.55
C ALA A 109 2.56 -48.61 -6.48
N LEU A 110 1.63 -47.66 -6.27
CA LEU A 110 0.44 -47.53 -7.10
C LEU A 110 0.81 -47.16 -8.56
N PRO A 111 -0.04 -47.49 -9.55
CA PRO A 111 0.14 -47.03 -10.92
C PRO A 111 0.26 -45.50 -10.99
N PRO A 112 1.06 -44.93 -11.92
CA PRO A 112 1.31 -43.49 -11.99
C PRO A 112 0.04 -42.64 -11.97
N LEU A 113 -0.96 -43.01 -12.77
CA LEU A 113 -2.24 -42.29 -12.82
C LEU A 113 -2.96 -42.27 -11.46
N ALA A 114 -2.96 -43.38 -10.70
CA ALA A 114 -3.60 -43.46 -9.40
C ALA A 114 -2.83 -42.68 -8.31
N SER A 115 -1.49 -42.64 -8.43
CA SER A 115 -0.64 -41.81 -7.58
C SER A 115 -0.88 -40.32 -7.83
N ASP A 116 -0.83 -39.90 -9.09
CA ASP A 116 -0.71 -38.49 -9.48
C ASP A 116 -2.07 -37.79 -9.59
N LEU A 117 -3.11 -38.48 -10.07
CA LEU A 117 -4.40 -37.83 -10.36
C LEU A 117 -5.01 -37.10 -9.15
N PRO A 118 -5.08 -37.69 -7.93
CA PRO A 118 -5.64 -36.99 -6.77
C PRO A 118 -4.81 -35.76 -6.36
N VAL A 119 -3.49 -35.84 -6.52
CA VAL A 119 -2.56 -34.74 -6.21
C VAL A 119 -2.81 -33.57 -7.15
N TYR A 120 -2.69 -33.80 -8.47
CA TYR A 120 -2.79 -32.73 -9.46
C TYR A 120 -4.20 -32.15 -9.58
N LEU A 121 -5.24 -32.94 -9.31
CA LEU A 121 -6.59 -32.42 -9.19
C LEU A 121 -6.73 -31.48 -7.99
N GLY A 122 -6.17 -31.83 -6.83
CA GLY A 122 -6.15 -30.97 -5.65
C GLY A 122 -5.40 -29.65 -5.89
N LEU A 123 -4.24 -29.71 -6.54
CA LEU A 123 -3.46 -28.53 -6.94
C LEU A 123 -4.23 -27.64 -7.93
N SER A 124 -4.82 -28.25 -8.95
CA SER A 124 -5.62 -27.56 -9.97
C SER A 124 -6.79 -26.83 -9.34
N LEU A 125 -7.58 -27.51 -8.50
CA LEU A 125 -8.72 -26.93 -7.81
C LEU A 125 -8.32 -25.75 -6.92
N ALA A 126 -7.18 -25.84 -6.21
CA ALA A 126 -6.69 -24.74 -5.39
C ALA A 126 -6.33 -23.50 -6.23
N LEU A 127 -5.62 -23.68 -7.36
CA LEU A 127 -5.26 -22.59 -8.28
C LEU A 127 -6.48 -21.97 -8.95
N VAL A 128 -7.40 -22.80 -9.45
CA VAL A 128 -8.67 -22.33 -10.05
C VAL A 128 -9.50 -21.58 -9.01
N ALA A 129 -9.63 -22.11 -7.80
CA ALA A 129 -10.35 -21.44 -6.71
C ALA A 129 -9.72 -20.10 -6.36
N ALA A 130 -8.38 -20.00 -6.35
CA ALA A 130 -7.67 -18.74 -6.12
C ALA A 130 -8.01 -17.72 -7.21
N GLY A 131 -7.94 -18.14 -8.48
CA GLY A 131 -8.29 -17.30 -9.62
C GLY A 131 -9.74 -16.83 -9.62
N VAL A 132 -10.71 -17.73 -9.39
CA VAL A 132 -12.14 -17.42 -9.30
C VAL A 132 -12.46 -16.50 -8.12
N THR A 133 -11.79 -16.71 -6.97
CA THR A 133 -11.98 -15.87 -5.79
C THR A 133 -11.58 -14.42 -6.08
N LEU A 134 -10.41 -14.22 -6.70
CA LEU A 134 -9.97 -12.90 -7.14
C LEU A 134 -10.87 -12.31 -8.23
N PHE A 135 -11.36 -13.12 -9.16
CA PHE A 135 -12.24 -12.64 -10.22
C PHE A 135 -13.54 -12.05 -9.67
N ARG A 136 -14.16 -12.76 -8.75
CA ARG A 136 -15.50 -12.42 -8.25
C ARG A 136 -15.46 -11.39 -7.12
N HIS A 137 -14.38 -11.35 -6.35
CA HIS A 137 -14.35 -10.62 -5.09
C HIS A 137 -13.05 -9.85 -4.84
N GLY A 138 -12.08 -9.93 -5.74
CA GLY A 138 -10.86 -9.15 -5.67
C GLY A 138 -11.10 -7.67 -5.99
N PRO A 139 -10.07 -6.82 -5.81
CA PRO A 139 -10.16 -5.41 -6.16
C PRO A 139 -10.42 -5.22 -7.66
N GLU A 140 -11.12 -4.14 -8.01
CA GLU A 140 -11.30 -3.69 -9.40
C GLU A 140 -10.01 -3.10 -9.95
N ALA A 141 -9.05 -3.98 -10.18
CA ALA A 141 -7.67 -3.72 -10.54
C ALA A 141 -7.32 -4.54 -11.78
N ILE A 142 -6.64 -3.94 -12.77
CA ILE A 142 -6.23 -4.67 -13.98
C ILE A 142 -5.29 -5.81 -13.56
N GLY A 143 -4.35 -5.51 -12.66
CA GLY A 143 -3.48 -6.53 -12.08
C GLY A 143 -4.23 -7.72 -11.47
N ALA A 144 -5.35 -7.47 -10.76
CA ALA A 144 -6.12 -8.54 -10.13
C ALA A 144 -6.84 -9.42 -11.16
N ARG A 145 -7.31 -8.84 -12.27
CA ARG A 145 -7.87 -9.57 -13.41
C ARG A 145 -6.82 -10.44 -14.08
N THR A 146 -5.61 -9.91 -14.30
CA THR A 146 -4.49 -10.66 -14.87
C THR A 146 -4.10 -11.86 -13.99
N VAL A 147 -3.91 -11.65 -12.68
CA VAL A 147 -3.61 -12.75 -11.74
C VAL A 147 -4.71 -13.78 -11.74
N SER A 148 -5.97 -13.33 -11.73
CA SER A 148 -7.13 -14.20 -11.72
C SER A 148 -7.18 -15.14 -12.93
N VAL A 149 -7.08 -14.59 -14.14
CA VAL A 149 -7.09 -15.38 -15.39
C VAL A 149 -5.88 -16.30 -15.45
N ALA A 150 -4.69 -15.79 -15.12
CA ALA A 150 -3.46 -16.58 -15.14
C ALA A 150 -3.52 -17.78 -14.17
N LEU A 151 -4.07 -17.60 -12.96
CA LEU A 151 -4.24 -18.69 -11.99
C LEU A 151 -5.25 -19.75 -12.46
N VAL A 152 -6.36 -19.34 -13.10
CA VAL A 152 -7.34 -20.29 -13.66
C VAL A 152 -6.69 -21.11 -14.78
N LEU A 153 -6.04 -20.45 -15.74
CA LEU A 153 -5.35 -21.13 -16.83
C LEU A 153 -4.23 -22.03 -16.31
N PHE A 154 -3.52 -21.60 -15.27
CA PHE A 154 -2.46 -22.39 -14.67
C PHE A 154 -3.01 -23.62 -13.94
N GLY A 155 -4.13 -23.50 -13.23
CA GLY A 155 -4.81 -24.64 -12.64
C GLY A 155 -5.28 -25.66 -13.69
N ILE A 156 -5.83 -25.20 -14.81
CA ILE A 156 -6.21 -26.08 -15.93
C ILE A 156 -4.99 -26.79 -16.51
N HIS A 157 -3.91 -26.05 -16.76
CA HIS A 157 -2.66 -26.64 -17.24
C HIS A 157 -2.08 -27.67 -16.25
N VAL A 158 -2.10 -27.40 -14.95
CA VAL A 158 -1.61 -28.36 -13.94
C VAL A 158 -2.43 -29.67 -13.94
N ALA A 159 -3.70 -29.65 -14.37
CA ALA A 159 -4.56 -30.83 -14.40
C ALA A 159 -4.23 -31.82 -15.53
N ASP A 160 -3.50 -31.39 -16.57
CA ASP A 160 -3.13 -32.26 -17.70
C ASP A 160 -1.95 -33.19 -17.38
N ARG A 161 -1.18 -32.89 -16.33
CA ARG A 161 0.08 -33.58 -16.00
C ARG A 161 -0.06 -35.09 -15.85
N PRO A 162 -1.06 -35.66 -15.15
CA PRO A 162 -1.20 -37.12 -15.02
C PRO A 162 -1.37 -37.86 -16.35
N PHE A 163 -1.72 -37.16 -17.43
CA PHE A 163 -1.95 -37.74 -18.75
C PHE A 163 -0.80 -37.45 -19.71
N LEU A 164 -0.12 -36.31 -19.56
CA LEU A 164 0.89 -35.83 -20.50
C LEU A 164 2.34 -35.98 -20.00
N ALA A 165 2.57 -36.34 -18.73
CA ALA A 165 3.90 -36.44 -18.14
C ALA A 165 4.84 -37.39 -18.91
N ASP A 166 4.30 -38.50 -19.42
CA ASP A 166 5.06 -39.54 -20.13
C ASP A 166 5.18 -39.29 -21.63
N VAL A 167 4.86 -38.07 -22.10
CA VAL A 167 4.98 -37.68 -23.51
C VAL A 167 6.14 -36.68 -23.67
N PRO A 168 7.38 -37.12 -23.97
CA PRO A 168 8.56 -36.27 -24.00
C PRO A 168 8.46 -35.08 -24.98
N ALA A 169 7.70 -35.26 -26.07
CA ALA A 169 7.48 -34.22 -27.07
C ALA A 169 6.72 -33.00 -26.52
N VAL A 170 5.85 -33.18 -25.52
CA VAL A 170 5.01 -32.11 -24.97
C VAL A 170 5.67 -31.43 -23.77
N ALA A 171 6.54 -32.14 -23.05
CA ALA A 171 7.16 -31.66 -21.81
C ALA A 171 7.80 -30.26 -21.90
N PRO A 172 8.61 -29.90 -22.94
CA PRO A 172 9.20 -28.57 -23.03
C PRO A 172 8.16 -27.44 -23.13
N TYR A 173 7.06 -27.70 -23.85
CA TYR A 173 5.98 -26.72 -24.04
C TYR A 173 5.16 -26.53 -22.77
N GLY A 174 4.94 -27.59 -21.99
CA GLY A 174 4.32 -27.49 -20.66
C GLY A 174 5.13 -26.58 -19.73
N TYR A 175 6.45 -26.80 -19.64
CA TYR A 175 7.30 -25.91 -18.84
C TYR A 175 7.28 -24.46 -19.35
N ALA A 176 7.32 -24.23 -20.66
CA ALA A 176 7.23 -22.88 -21.21
C ALA A 176 5.89 -22.19 -20.89
N LEU A 177 4.77 -22.92 -20.99
CA LEU A 177 3.44 -22.41 -20.64
C LEU A 177 3.33 -22.10 -19.14
N ALA A 178 3.83 -22.98 -18.28
CA ALA A 178 3.86 -22.75 -16.83
C ALA A 178 4.60 -21.45 -16.48
N VAL A 179 5.71 -21.15 -17.17
CA VAL A 179 6.51 -19.95 -16.95
C VAL A 179 5.80 -18.70 -17.41
N LEU A 180 5.15 -18.75 -18.57
CA LEU A 180 4.35 -17.64 -19.08
C LEU A 180 3.23 -17.30 -18.09
N LEU A 181 2.50 -18.31 -17.61
CA LEU A 181 1.41 -18.14 -16.66
C LEU A 181 1.92 -17.64 -15.30
N GLN A 182 3.01 -18.20 -14.78
CA GLN A 182 3.65 -17.72 -13.55
C GLN A 182 4.14 -16.27 -13.69
N SER A 183 4.73 -15.91 -14.83
CA SER A 183 5.16 -14.53 -15.10
C SER A 183 3.96 -13.57 -15.13
N ALA A 184 2.83 -13.98 -15.74
CA ALA A 184 1.60 -13.21 -15.71
C ALA A 184 1.05 -13.04 -14.28
N VAL A 185 1.15 -14.08 -13.44
CA VAL A 185 0.81 -13.98 -12.00
C VAL A 185 1.73 -12.97 -11.30
N GLY A 186 3.05 -13.08 -11.48
CA GLY A 186 4.03 -12.18 -10.83
C GLY A 186 3.85 -10.72 -11.25
N LEU A 187 3.72 -10.46 -12.55
CA LEU A 187 3.47 -9.12 -13.11
C LEU A 187 2.12 -8.56 -12.67
N GLY A 188 1.07 -9.39 -12.68
CA GLY A 188 -0.24 -8.99 -12.20
C GLY A 188 -0.23 -8.60 -10.72
N MET A 189 0.52 -9.32 -9.87
CA MET A 189 0.70 -8.98 -8.46
C MET A 189 1.42 -7.64 -8.27
N LEU A 190 2.46 -7.39 -9.06
CA LEU A 190 3.15 -6.08 -9.07
C LEU A 190 2.20 -4.96 -9.49
N ALA A 191 1.39 -5.17 -10.53
CA ALA A 191 0.39 -4.21 -10.99
C ALA A 191 -0.66 -3.93 -9.89
N VAL A 192 -1.16 -4.96 -9.19
CA VAL A 192 -2.06 -4.77 -8.03
C VAL A 192 -1.41 -3.90 -6.96
N ALA A 193 -0.15 -4.20 -6.59
CA ALA A 193 0.57 -3.47 -5.57
C ALA A 193 0.76 -1.99 -5.96
N PHE A 194 1.05 -1.72 -7.23
CA PHE A 194 1.18 -0.38 -7.78
C PHE A 194 -0.16 0.37 -7.77
N GLU A 195 -1.21 -0.21 -8.34
CA GLU A 195 -2.55 0.40 -8.40
C GLU A 195 -3.09 0.72 -7.00
N LEU A 196 -2.94 -0.19 -6.03
CA LEU A 196 -3.34 0.05 -4.65
C LEU A 196 -2.53 1.17 -3.98
N SER A 197 -1.26 1.34 -4.35
CA SER A 197 -0.42 2.42 -3.84
C SER A 197 -0.84 3.77 -4.40
N VAL A 198 -1.06 3.86 -5.72
CA VAL A 198 -1.57 5.06 -6.39
C VAL A 198 -2.93 5.46 -5.81
N GLN A 199 -3.85 4.51 -5.64
CA GLN A 199 -5.16 4.77 -5.04
C GLN A 199 -5.07 5.28 -3.60
N LYS A 200 -4.15 4.74 -2.79
CA LYS A 200 -3.92 5.22 -1.41
C LYS A 200 -3.46 6.67 -1.39
N VAL A 201 -2.51 7.03 -2.27
CA VAL A 201 -2.01 8.42 -2.38
C VAL A 201 -3.14 9.34 -2.83
N ALA A 202 -3.86 9.01 -3.91
CA ALA A 202 -4.97 9.83 -4.40
C ALA A 202 -6.09 9.99 -3.36
N ARG A 203 -6.38 8.95 -2.56
CA ARG A 203 -7.37 9.03 -1.47
C ARG A 203 -6.88 9.91 -0.32
N ALA A 204 -5.60 9.86 0.02
CA ALA A 204 -5.00 10.72 1.02
C ALA A 204 -5.02 12.20 0.57
N GLU A 205 -4.67 12.48 -0.69
CA GLU A 205 -4.72 13.83 -1.25
C GLU A 205 -6.13 14.40 -1.24
N ARG A 206 -7.13 13.65 -1.75
CA ARG A 206 -8.54 14.07 -1.74
C ARG A 206 -9.07 14.29 -0.32
N ARG A 207 -8.59 13.53 0.66
CA ARG A 207 -8.96 13.73 2.06
C ARG A 207 -8.34 15.00 2.62
N TYR A 208 -7.05 15.23 2.36
CA TYR A 208 -6.35 16.43 2.78
C TYR A 208 -6.97 17.68 2.16
N ARG A 209 -7.22 17.67 0.84
CA ARG A 209 -7.87 18.75 0.10
C ARG A 209 -9.24 19.09 0.68
N ARG A 210 -10.07 18.08 0.95
CA ARG A 210 -11.38 18.30 1.61
C ARG A 210 -11.26 18.89 3.01
N ILE A 211 -10.26 18.51 3.80
CA ILE A 211 -10.05 19.11 5.12
C ILE A 211 -9.62 20.58 4.95
N PHE A 212 -8.66 20.84 4.08
CA PHE A 212 -8.18 22.19 3.81
C PHE A 212 -9.32 23.11 3.35
N GLU A 213 -10.17 22.64 2.41
CA GLU A 213 -11.26 23.42 1.82
C GLU A 213 -12.45 23.66 2.76
N ASN A 214 -12.76 22.74 3.69
CA ASN A 214 -14.00 22.79 4.49
C ASN A 214 -13.80 23.18 5.96
N VAL A 215 -12.56 23.40 6.41
CA VAL A 215 -12.32 23.89 7.78
C VAL A 215 -12.71 25.37 7.85
N PRO A 216 -13.53 25.79 8.84
CA PRO A 216 -13.99 27.18 8.98
C PRO A 216 -12.89 28.15 9.45
N GLU A 217 -11.72 27.63 9.82
CA GLU A 217 -10.52 28.40 10.13
C GLU A 217 -9.79 28.76 8.83
N GLY A 218 -9.30 30.00 8.72
CA GLY A 218 -8.51 30.43 7.58
C GLY A 218 -7.13 29.79 7.63
N ILE A 219 -6.83 28.87 6.71
CA ILE A 219 -5.52 28.21 6.61
C ILE A 219 -4.77 28.83 5.44
N PHE A 220 -3.53 29.24 5.67
CA PHE A 220 -2.73 29.89 4.65
C PHE A 220 -1.24 29.56 4.72
N ARG A 221 -0.59 29.84 3.61
CA ARG A 221 0.87 29.87 3.50
C ARG A 221 1.26 31.19 2.89
N THR A 222 2.30 31.83 3.42
CA THR A 222 2.84 33.07 2.87
C THR A 222 4.22 32.84 2.30
N THR A 223 4.59 33.66 1.31
CA THR A 223 5.98 33.79 0.86
C THR A 223 6.77 34.67 1.83
N PRO A 224 8.12 34.61 1.81
CA PRO A 224 8.97 35.53 2.59
C PRO A 224 8.67 37.01 2.32
N GLU A 225 8.25 37.34 1.10
CA GLU A 225 7.92 38.72 0.67
C GLU A 225 6.57 39.20 1.23
N GLY A 226 5.86 38.39 2.01
CA GLY A 226 4.60 38.77 2.62
C GLY A 226 3.42 38.74 1.65
N ARG A 227 3.36 37.72 0.78
CA ARG A 227 2.19 37.44 -0.08
C ARG A 227 1.57 36.11 0.26
N PHE A 228 0.27 35.93 0.02
CA PHE A 228 -0.36 34.63 0.19
C PHE A 228 0.05 33.69 -0.96
N ALA A 229 0.81 32.64 -0.62
CA ALA A 229 1.21 31.57 -1.53
C ALA A 229 0.16 30.46 -1.65
N ALA A 230 -0.69 30.31 -0.64
CA ALA A 230 -1.87 29.44 -0.64
C ALA A 230 -2.85 29.92 0.44
N ALA A 231 -4.14 29.80 0.20
CA ALA A 231 -5.18 30.05 1.19
C ALA A 231 -6.35 29.08 0.95
N ASN A 232 -7.03 28.65 2.02
CA ASN A 232 -8.28 27.94 1.88
C ASN A 232 -9.46 28.90 1.63
N PRO A 233 -10.63 28.40 1.16
CA PRO A 233 -11.80 29.23 0.90
C PRO A 233 -12.25 30.04 2.13
N ALA A 234 -12.15 29.47 3.32
CA ALA A 234 -12.53 30.16 4.55
C ALA A 234 -11.72 31.45 4.79
N LEU A 235 -10.42 31.47 4.46
CA LEU A 235 -9.63 32.71 4.56
C LEU A 235 -10.06 33.75 3.52
N VAL A 236 -10.31 33.32 2.28
CA VAL A 236 -10.73 34.21 1.19
C VAL A 236 -12.06 34.90 1.57
N GLU A 237 -13.02 34.13 2.09
CA GLU A 237 -14.30 34.63 2.59
C GLU A 237 -14.15 35.53 3.82
N MET A 238 -13.32 35.11 4.78
CA MET A 238 -13.02 35.88 6.00
C MET A 238 -12.47 37.27 5.66
N LEU A 239 -11.56 37.36 4.69
CA LEU A 239 -10.97 38.63 4.25
C LEU A 239 -11.83 39.40 3.22
N GLY A 240 -12.92 38.81 2.73
CA GLY A 240 -13.86 39.45 1.82
C GLY A 240 -13.38 39.57 0.36
N TYR A 241 -12.48 38.69 -0.09
CA TYR A 241 -12.01 38.67 -1.48
C TYR A 241 -12.86 37.73 -2.35
N GLY A 242 -12.94 38.01 -3.65
CA GLY A 242 -13.77 37.22 -4.57
C GLY A 242 -13.11 35.90 -5.00
N SER A 243 -11.77 35.83 -4.97
CA SER A 243 -11.03 34.62 -5.27
C SER A 243 -9.65 34.61 -4.60
N PHE A 244 -8.98 33.45 -4.64
CA PHE A 244 -7.61 33.36 -4.17
C PHE A 244 -6.64 34.17 -5.05
N GLU A 245 -6.88 34.25 -6.36
CA GLU A 245 -6.06 35.04 -7.28
C GLU A 245 -6.06 36.52 -6.87
N GLU A 246 -7.23 37.09 -6.56
CA GLU A 246 -7.33 38.45 -6.02
C GLU A 246 -6.56 38.60 -4.71
N LEU A 247 -6.74 37.67 -3.76
CA LEU A 247 -6.08 37.70 -2.46
C LEU A 247 -4.54 37.54 -2.57
N SER A 248 -4.06 36.71 -3.49
CA SER A 248 -2.62 36.43 -3.69
C SER A 248 -1.85 37.61 -4.29
N ALA A 249 -2.55 38.47 -5.06
CA ALA A 249 -2.00 39.68 -5.63
C ALA A 249 -1.79 40.80 -4.59
N VAL A 250 -2.34 40.63 -3.39
CA VAL A 250 -2.27 41.61 -2.31
C VAL A 250 -0.99 41.45 -1.49
N SER A 251 -0.41 42.59 -1.10
CA SER A 251 0.67 42.66 -0.11
C SER A 251 0.07 42.55 1.29
N ILE A 252 0.41 41.48 2.02
CA ILE A 252 -0.05 41.25 3.40
C ILE A 252 0.30 42.43 4.32
N PRO A 253 1.55 42.95 4.35
CA PRO A 253 1.89 44.09 5.19
C PRO A 253 1.01 45.32 4.97
N ASP A 254 0.71 45.64 3.71
CA ASP A 254 0.11 46.93 3.36
C ASP A 254 -1.43 46.89 3.42
N ALA A 255 -2.02 45.75 3.07
CA ALA A 255 -3.45 45.64 2.89
C ALA A 255 -4.17 44.98 4.07
N ILE A 256 -3.55 43.97 4.69
CA ILE A 256 -4.19 43.09 5.66
C ILE A 256 -3.94 43.54 7.10
N TYR A 257 -2.71 43.89 7.46
CA TYR A 257 -2.42 44.38 8.81
C TYR A 257 -2.84 45.85 8.96
N LEU A 258 -3.49 46.16 10.10
CA LEU A 258 -3.83 47.55 10.42
C LEU A 258 -2.59 48.37 10.80
N ASP A 259 -1.66 47.75 11.52
CA ASP A 259 -0.42 48.36 12.00
C ASP A 259 0.80 47.63 11.42
N PRO A 260 1.60 48.28 10.54
CA PRO A 260 2.83 47.69 9.99
C PRO A 260 3.87 47.34 11.06
N ASP A 261 3.94 48.08 12.16
CA ASP A 261 4.90 47.86 13.24
C ASP A 261 4.53 46.60 14.04
N GLU A 262 3.23 46.32 14.21
CA GLU A 262 2.73 45.09 14.82
C GLU A 262 3.16 43.86 14.00
N ARG A 263 3.07 43.95 12.66
CA ARG A 263 3.56 42.88 11.78
C ARG A 263 5.07 42.68 11.90
N ALA A 264 5.85 43.76 11.92
CA ALA A 264 7.31 43.67 12.03
C ALA A 264 7.72 42.99 13.35
N ALA A 265 7.06 43.34 14.46
CA ALA A 265 7.27 42.68 15.76
C ALA A 265 6.89 41.20 15.73
N MET A 266 5.73 40.86 15.13
CA MET A 266 5.30 39.47 14.97
C MET A 266 6.27 38.66 14.09
N GLN A 267 6.78 39.24 13.00
CA GLN A 267 7.73 38.59 12.10
C GLN A 267 9.08 38.31 12.80
N ALA A 268 9.59 39.25 13.59
CA ALA A 268 10.78 39.05 14.40
C ALA A 268 10.58 37.91 15.41
N GLU A 269 9.42 37.83 16.05
CA GLU A 269 9.07 36.73 16.96
C GLU A 269 9.00 35.38 16.23
N TYR A 270 8.41 35.34 15.04
CA TYR A 270 8.40 34.16 14.17
C TYR A 270 9.80 33.69 13.76
N GLU A 271 10.72 34.61 13.49
CA GLU A 271 12.10 34.30 13.08
C GLU A 271 12.95 33.81 14.24
N GLU A 272 12.76 34.38 15.44
CA GLU A 272 13.47 34.00 16.66
C GLU A 272 12.98 32.66 17.22
N GLN A 273 11.66 32.46 17.30
CA GLN A 273 11.07 31.29 17.96
C GLN A 273 10.74 30.15 16.98
N GLY A 274 10.61 30.43 15.68
CA GLY A 274 10.25 29.46 14.63
C GLY A 274 8.77 29.04 14.62
N GLU A 275 8.02 29.36 15.67
CA GLU A 275 6.59 29.13 15.81
C GLU A 275 5.90 30.30 16.52
N LEU A 276 4.63 30.52 16.20
CA LEU A 276 3.75 31.49 16.84
C LEU A 276 2.45 30.78 17.22
N ALA A 277 1.99 30.93 18.45
CA ALA A 277 0.80 30.24 18.93
C ALA A 277 -0.14 31.21 19.67
N GLY A 278 -1.31 31.45 19.09
CA GLY A 278 -2.38 32.24 19.71
C GLY A 278 -2.07 33.75 19.79
N TYR A 279 -1.46 34.31 18.76
CA TYR A 279 -1.23 35.76 18.66
C TYR A 279 -2.49 36.45 18.17
N GLU A 280 -3.08 37.32 18.98
CA GLU A 280 -4.24 38.10 18.56
C GLU A 280 -3.79 39.37 17.84
N THR A 281 -4.33 39.61 16.64
CA THR A 281 -4.11 40.83 15.87
C THR A 281 -5.41 41.31 15.21
N THR A 282 -5.38 42.50 14.63
CA THR A 282 -6.49 43.07 13.88
C THR A 282 -6.16 43.12 12.40
N TRP A 283 -6.98 42.45 11.60
CA TRP A 283 -6.88 42.46 10.14
C TRP A 283 -7.95 43.34 9.51
N ARG A 284 -7.61 43.93 8.38
CA ARG A 284 -8.51 44.69 7.53
C ARG A 284 -9.01 43.82 6.38
N ARG A 285 -10.32 43.75 6.21
CA ARG A 285 -10.99 43.10 5.08
C ARG A 285 -10.92 44.00 3.84
N ARG A 286 -11.24 43.44 2.66
CA ARG A 286 -11.27 44.19 1.40
C ARG A 286 -12.22 45.38 1.41
N ASP A 287 -13.35 45.27 2.10
CA ASP A 287 -14.36 46.33 2.25
C ASP A 287 -13.98 47.41 3.29
N GLY A 288 -12.84 47.24 3.97
CA GLY A 288 -12.34 48.13 5.01
C GLY A 288 -12.80 47.79 6.43
N GLU A 289 -13.67 46.78 6.62
CA GLU A 289 -14.06 46.32 7.94
C GLU A 289 -12.88 45.68 8.69
N LEU A 290 -12.82 45.88 10.01
CA LEU A 290 -11.77 45.34 10.87
C LEU A 290 -12.26 44.06 11.55
N ILE A 291 -11.47 42.98 11.43
CA ILE A 291 -11.73 41.70 12.08
C ILE A 291 -10.60 41.37 13.05
N ARG A 292 -10.95 40.88 14.24
CA ARG A 292 -9.95 40.34 15.18
C ARG A 292 -9.70 38.87 14.84
N VAL A 293 -8.44 38.55 14.60
CA VAL A 293 -8.02 37.18 14.30
C VAL A 293 -6.98 36.70 15.31
N MET A 294 -7.05 35.42 15.62
CA MET A 294 -6.02 34.74 16.40
C MET A 294 -5.16 33.92 15.43
N LEU A 295 -3.90 34.28 15.32
CA LEU A 295 -2.91 33.65 14.45
C LEU A 295 -2.14 32.57 15.18
N SER A 296 -1.95 31.45 14.51
CA SER A 296 -0.99 30.42 14.89
C SER A 296 -0.24 29.97 13.65
N GLY A 297 1.04 29.65 13.74
CA GLY A 297 1.80 29.24 12.58
C GLY A 297 3.22 28.83 12.90
N ARG A 298 3.93 28.37 11.88
CA ARG A 298 5.34 28.02 11.96
C ARG A 298 6.07 28.42 10.69
N VAL A 299 7.36 28.73 10.84
CA VAL A 299 8.25 28.94 9.70
C VAL A 299 8.66 27.58 9.13
N MET A 300 8.52 27.41 7.82
CA MET A 300 9.06 26.26 7.09
C MET A 300 10.30 26.73 6.33
N ARG A 301 11.45 26.12 6.63
CA ARG A 301 12.68 26.33 5.88
C ARG A 301 12.76 25.26 4.80
N ASP A 302 13.05 25.68 3.57
CA ASP A 302 13.26 24.74 2.47
C ASP A 302 14.50 23.85 2.72
N GLU A 303 14.56 22.67 2.09
CA GLU A 303 15.66 21.69 2.31
C GLU A 303 17.04 22.25 1.89
N ALA A 304 17.05 23.27 1.03
CA ALA A 304 18.26 24.01 0.62
C ALA A 304 18.61 25.20 1.56
N GLY A 305 17.88 25.40 2.66
CA GLY A 305 18.13 26.47 3.64
C GLY A 305 17.80 27.90 3.17
N GLY A 306 17.33 28.08 1.93
CA GLY A 306 17.34 29.37 1.23
C GLY A 306 16.03 30.16 1.14
N SER A 307 14.90 29.69 1.70
CA SER A 307 13.69 30.53 1.79
C SER A 307 12.76 30.05 2.91
N SER A 308 12.24 30.99 3.70
CA SER A 308 11.36 30.77 4.86
C SER A 308 9.90 31.02 4.48
N ALA A 309 9.19 29.98 4.06
CA ALA A 309 7.73 30.08 3.85
C ALA A 309 7.01 29.89 5.19
N THR A 310 6.11 30.79 5.57
CA THR A 310 5.33 30.64 6.82
C THR A 310 4.03 29.92 6.53
N ARG A 311 3.72 28.86 7.30
CA ARG A 311 2.40 28.21 7.29
C ARG A 311 1.65 28.63 8.54
N GLY A 312 0.47 29.20 8.38
CA GLY A 312 -0.36 29.66 9.48
C GLY A 312 -1.81 29.20 9.37
N SER A 313 -2.52 29.26 10.49
CA SER A 313 -3.96 29.22 10.58
C SER A 313 -4.45 30.44 11.37
N CYS A 314 -5.67 30.88 11.07
CA CYS A 314 -6.30 32.01 11.73
C CYS A 314 -7.78 31.74 11.98
N ALA A 315 -8.23 32.00 13.20
CA ALA A 315 -9.64 31.95 13.56
C ALA A 315 -10.10 33.34 13.98
N THR A 316 -11.36 33.69 13.68
CA THR A 316 -11.98 34.90 14.21
C THR A 316 -12.13 34.79 15.73
N SER A 317 -11.76 35.84 16.47
CA SER A 317 -11.88 35.88 17.92
C SER A 317 -13.10 36.72 18.32
N PRO A 318 -14.10 36.14 19.03
CA PRO A 318 -15.29 36.88 19.46
C PRO A 318 -15.04 37.78 20.69
N ARG A 319 -13.82 37.85 21.25
CA ARG A 319 -13.56 38.62 22.47
C ARG A 319 -13.46 40.12 22.20
N ALA A 320 -14.46 40.87 22.67
CA ALA A 320 -14.37 42.30 22.92
C ALA A 320 -13.62 42.52 24.25
N GLY A 321 -12.34 42.87 24.19
CA GLY A 321 -11.53 43.18 25.37
C GLY A 321 -10.05 42.96 25.13
N ALA A 322 -9.25 44.00 25.36
CA ALA A 322 -7.80 43.96 25.26
C ALA A 322 -7.23 42.99 26.32
N CYS A 323 -6.87 41.78 25.90
CA CYS A 323 -6.04 40.89 26.69
C CYS A 323 -4.73 40.70 25.93
N ARG A 324 -3.78 41.65 26.10
CA ARG A 324 -2.37 41.39 25.75
C ARG A 324 -1.95 40.12 26.48
N ARG A 325 -1.49 39.11 25.75
CA ARG A 325 -1.04 37.84 26.33
C ARG A 325 0.15 38.12 27.26
N ARG A 326 0.07 37.60 28.49
CA ARG A 326 1.20 37.54 29.42
C ARG A 326 2.30 36.70 28.77
N SER A 327 3.48 37.29 28.64
CA SER A 327 4.72 36.56 28.40
C SER A 327 4.91 35.52 29.52
N GLY A 328 5.23 34.28 29.14
CA GLY A 328 5.59 33.23 30.09
C GLY A 328 4.50 32.19 30.32
N GLY A 329 4.36 31.25 29.40
CA GLY A 329 3.63 30.01 29.63
C GLY A 329 3.69 29.13 28.40
N ARG A 330 4.59 28.14 28.40
CA ARG A 330 4.66 27.10 27.36
C ARG A 330 3.34 26.35 27.34
N SER A 331 2.36 26.82 26.57
CA SER A 331 1.21 26.01 26.18
C SER A 331 1.71 25.04 25.14
N ALA A 332 2.11 23.84 25.59
CA ALA A 332 2.56 22.76 24.75
C ALA A 332 1.52 22.51 23.66
N TRP A 333 1.85 22.93 22.44
CA TRP A 333 1.17 22.48 21.24
C TRP A 333 1.39 20.98 21.19
N ARG A 334 0.37 20.19 21.51
CA ARG A 334 0.44 18.75 21.26
C ARG A 334 0.43 18.59 19.75
N PRO A 335 1.46 18.01 19.13
CA PRO A 335 1.40 17.66 17.73
C PRO A 335 0.16 16.81 17.53
N TRP A 336 -0.62 17.07 16.48
CA TRP A 336 -1.63 16.12 16.04
C TRP A 336 -0.95 14.77 15.84
N GLY A 337 -1.14 13.90 16.84
CA GLY A 337 -0.44 12.64 16.96
C GLY A 337 -0.77 11.77 15.76
N GLY A 338 0.29 11.23 15.14
CA GLY A 338 0.17 10.19 14.13
C GLY A 338 -0.78 9.10 14.61
N TRP A 339 -1.72 8.75 13.75
CA TRP A 339 -2.62 7.63 13.93
C TRP A 339 -1.79 6.37 14.22
N ARG A 340 -1.71 5.97 15.50
CA ARG A 340 -1.27 4.61 15.86
C ARG A 340 -2.41 3.67 15.50
N ALA A 341 -2.15 2.78 14.54
CA ALA A 341 -3.00 1.64 14.26
C ALA A 341 -3.20 0.85 15.57
N GLY A 342 -4.45 0.70 15.99
CA GLY A 342 -4.81 -0.06 17.18
C GLY A 342 -4.40 -1.53 17.03
N SER A 343 -3.38 -1.95 17.79
CA SER A 343 -3.18 -3.35 18.13
C SER A 343 -4.09 -3.67 19.32
N ARG A 344 -5.14 -4.47 19.08
CA ARG A 344 -5.90 -5.12 20.14
C ARG A 344 -4.99 -6.17 20.80
N THR A 345 -4.53 -5.90 22.02
CA THR A 345 -4.14 -6.94 22.97
C THR A 345 -5.37 -7.33 23.78
N THR A 346 -5.85 -8.54 23.56
CA THR A 346 -6.81 -9.22 24.45
C THR A 346 -6.11 -9.51 25.77
N SER A 347 -6.55 -8.85 26.83
CA SER A 347 -6.25 -9.22 28.21
C SER A 347 -7.27 -10.25 28.69
N THR A 348 -6.72 -11.40 29.08
CA THR A 348 -7.27 -12.41 29.98
C THR A 348 -7.85 -11.77 31.26
N THR A 349 -9.00 -12.26 31.71
CA THR A 349 -9.35 -12.33 33.14
C THR A 349 -10.46 -13.37 33.36
N SER A 350 -10.29 -14.09 34.47
CA SER A 350 -11.06 -15.21 35.06
C SER A 350 -11.12 -16.53 34.30
#